data_AF-A0A9P9X0S6-F1
#
_entry.id   AF-A0A9P9X0S6-F1
#
_cell.length_a   1.000
_cell.length_b   1.000
_cell.length_c   1.000
_cell.angle_alpha   90.00
_cell.angle_beta   90.00
_cell.angle_gamma   90.00
#
_symmetry.space_group_name_H-M   'P 1'
#
loop_
_entity.id
_entity.type
_entity.pdbx_description
1 polymer ?
#
loop_
_entity_poly.entity_id
_entity_poly.type
_entity_poly.pdbx_seq_one_letter_code
_entity_poly.pdbx_strand_id
1 'polypeptide(L)'
;MDETPRPVSDRYTLSLDQSLRELQEKIEQYREELAALQRNANSSQNVPGPGKEPYEVMRGAFEQVASTPPFVPFSESVLPALLALRTTHQTVVESQDYLTSQGATFDQTKRRLEVEQANLSDQKTLQQSLEKRVLFLKDEAESRMELTPEQAAKKRLDELRQKKKRYDKETTKLLKALRNFIDGHLGGQLAAEDLGGPVVGDMMEIDSDQLGAGFNAQGRPVKVKSNVDDDKRQRRLEEVWGLSQEDAGRGKGNTDEAAAAGREMRDLTEQLLNQHAEAAGDSTAAYVKLSKETAAARFLVRSKVAQFHPRDATRLKLIDFGRELDD
;
A
#
# COMPACT_ATOMS: atom_id res chain seq x y z
N MET A 1 77.17 -29.33 -8.62
CA MET A 1 75.75 -29.69 -8.47
C MET A 1 75.22 -28.76 -7.41
N ASP A 2 74.49 -27.72 -7.83
CA ASP A 2 73.49 -26.97 -7.05
C ASP A 2 73.16 -25.69 -7.83
N GLU A 3 72.35 -25.84 -8.88
CA GLU A 3 71.73 -24.72 -9.57
C GLU A 3 70.42 -24.38 -8.86
N THR A 4 70.46 -23.38 -7.98
CA THR A 4 69.26 -22.74 -7.47
C THR A 4 68.51 -22.07 -8.63
N PRO A 5 67.20 -22.29 -8.80
CA PRO A 5 66.43 -21.64 -9.85
C PRO A 5 66.41 -20.13 -9.57
N ARG A 6 67.03 -19.34 -10.46
CA ARG A 6 66.93 -17.87 -10.44
C ARG A 6 65.45 -17.46 -10.46
N PRO A 7 65.05 -16.39 -9.75
CA PRO A 7 63.66 -15.99 -9.65
C PRO A 7 63.11 -15.73 -11.07
N VAL A 8 61.99 -16.38 -11.37
CA VAL A 8 61.33 -16.38 -12.69
C VAL A 8 61.06 -14.95 -13.21
N SER A 9 60.93 -13.99 -12.30
CA SER A 9 60.75 -12.56 -12.56
C SER A 9 61.92 -11.91 -13.30
N ASP A 10 63.17 -12.27 -13.00
CA ASP A 10 64.35 -11.62 -13.62
C ASP A 10 64.58 -12.09 -15.05
N ARG A 11 64.24 -13.36 -15.35
CA ARG A 11 64.30 -13.88 -16.73
C ARG A 11 63.21 -13.27 -17.61
N TYR A 12 62.04 -13.05 -17.02
CA TYR A 12 60.91 -12.43 -17.69
C TYR A 12 61.14 -10.94 -18.01
N THR A 13 61.74 -10.18 -17.11
CA THR A 13 62.07 -8.76 -17.38
C THR A 13 63.13 -8.61 -18.46
N LEU A 14 64.14 -9.48 -18.46
CA LEU A 14 65.17 -9.50 -19.50
C LEU A 14 64.60 -9.85 -20.88
N SER A 15 63.71 -10.84 -20.99
CA SER A 15 63.07 -11.18 -22.26
C SER A 15 62.09 -10.11 -22.73
N LEU A 16 61.43 -9.40 -21.81
CA LEU A 16 60.60 -8.23 -22.10
C LEU A 16 61.44 -7.09 -22.70
N ASP A 17 62.54 -6.73 -22.05
CA ASP A 17 63.46 -5.68 -22.53
C ASP A 17 64.05 -6.01 -23.91
N GLN A 18 64.39 -7.28 -24.15
CA GLN A 18 64.88 -7.74 -25.47
C GLN A 18 63.78 -7.63 -26.54
N SER A 19 62.56 -8.06 -26.24
CA SER A 19 61.43 -7.94 -27.16
C SER A 19 61.04 -6.47 -27.47
N LEU A 20 61.19 -5.56 -26.50
CA LEU A 20 60.97 -4.13 -26.71
C LEU A 20 62.02 -3.52 -27.63
N ARG A 21 63.30 -3.86 -27.45
CA ARG A 21 64.37 -3.36 -28.32
C ARG A 21 64.21 -3.85 -29.74
N GLU A 22 63.89 -5.13 -29.94
CA GLU A 22 63.64 -5.69 -31.27
C GLU A 22 62.48 -4.97 -31.97
N LEU A 23 61.37 -4.73 -31.27
CA LEU A 23 60.23 -4.01 -31.83
C LEU A 23 60.58 -2.55 -32.17
N GLN A 24 61.32 -1.86 -31.30
CA GLN A 24 61.76 -0.49 -31.56
C GLN A 24 62.66 -0.41 -32.79
N GLU A 25 63.64 -1.30 -32.88
CA GLU A 25 64.55 -1.39 -34.02
C GLU A 25 63.79 -1.69 -35.33
N LYS A 26 62.81 -2.61 -35.30
CA LYS A 26 61.96 -2.90 -36.46
C LYS A 26 61.08 -1.71 -36.85
N ILE A 27 60.51 -0.99 -35.90
CA ILE A 27 59.73 0.22 -36.17
C ILE A 27 60.60 1.30 -36.80
N GLU A 28 61.84 1.46 -36.32
CA GLU A 28 62.80 2.42 -36.89
C GLU A 28 63.20 2.02 -38.31
N GLN A 29 63.53 0.75 -38.56
CA GLN A 29 63.80 0.21 -39.90
C GLN A 29 62.66 0.51 -40.88
N TYR A 30 61.41 0.18 -40.50
CA TYR A 30 60.26 0.47 -41.37
C TYR A 30 60.01 1.96 -41.56
N ARG A 31 60.27 2.80 -40.55
CA ARG A 31 60.16 4.27 -40.68
C ARG A 31 61.21 4.81 -41.65
N GLU A 32 62.44 4.30 -41.61
CA GLU A 32 63.50 4.68 -42.52
C GLU A 32 63.21 4.23 -43.95
N GLU A 33 62.72 3.00 -44.14
CA GLU A 33 62.26 2.49 -45.44
C GLU A 33 61.12 3.33 -46.01
N LEU A 34 60.11 3.66 -45.19
CA LEU A 34 59.03 4.56 -45.59
C LEU A 34 59.55 5.95 -45.96
N ALA A 35 60.49 6.51 -45.20
CA ALA A 35 61.08 7.81 -45.50
C ALA A 35 61.89 7.77 -46.80
N ALA A 36 62.62 6.69 -47.08
CA ALA A 36 63.33 6.49 -48.34
C ALA A 36 62.36 6.36 -49.53
N LEU A 37 61.29 5.58 -49.38
CA LEU A 37 60.24 5.45 -50.39
C LEU A 37 59.52 6.78 -50.65
N GLN A 38 59.25 7.58 -49.62
CA GLN A 38 58.65 8.91 -49.78
C GLN A 38 59.59 9.88 -50.51
N ARG A 39 60.90 9.86 -50.22
CA ARG A 39 61.90 10.66 -50.96
C ARG A 39 61.97 10.25 -52.44
N ASN A 40 61.92 8.95 -52.72
CA ASN A 40 61.96 8.41 -54.08
C ASN A 40 60.65 8.67 -54.85
N ALA A 41 59.49 8.58 -54.17
CA ALA A 41 58.18 8.86 -54.75
C ALA A 41 58.00 10.34 -55.13
N ASN A 42 58.54 11.27 -54.34
CA ASN A 42 58.54 12.70 -54.67
C ASN A 42 59.33 13.04 -55.96
N SER A 43 60.15 12.12 -56.46
CA SER A 43 60.90 12.27 -57.71
C SER A 43 60.14 11.73 -58.94
N SER A 44 59.04 10.99 -58.72
CA SER A 44 58.21 10.36 -59.77
C SER A 44 56.78 10.88 -59.68
N GLN A 45 56.55 12.13 -60.10
CA GLN A 45 55.20 12.65 -60.33
C GLN A 45 54.59 11.99 -61.58
N ASN A 46 54.00 10.80 -61.41
CA ASN A 46 52.93 10.32 -62.29
C ASN A 46 51.65 10.27 -61.47
N VAL A 47 50.82 11.30 -61.60
CA VAL A 47 49.48 11.36 -61.01
C VAL A 47 48.60 10.35 -61.76
N PRO A 48 48.02 9.33 -61.09
CA PRO A 48 47.07 8.44 -61.75
C PRO A 48 45.78 9.21 -62.04
N GLY A 49 45.34 9.23 -63.30
CA GLY A 49 44.04 9.78 -63.68
C GLY A 49 42.86 8.97 -63.14
N PRO A 50 41.61 9.44 -63.32
CA PRO A 50 40.39 8.83 -62.78
C PRO A 50 39.94 7.55 -63.53
N GLY A 51 40.85 6.60 -63.74
CA GLY A 51 40.63 5.32 -64.40
C GLY A 51 40.64 4.12 -63.44
N LYS A 52 40.49 2.89 -63.97
CA LYS A 52 40.58 1.63 -63.21
C LYS A 52 42.01 1.23 -62.81
N GLU A 53 43.01 1.77 -63.51
CA GLU A 53 44.44 1.53 -63.32
C GLU A 53 44.96 1.70 -61.88
N PRO A 54 44.62 2.78 -61.13
CA PRO A 54 45.03 2.91 -59.73
C PRO A 54 44.52 1.78 -58.82
N TYR A 55 43.34 1.21 -59.11
CA TYR A 55 42.80 0.10 -58.33
C TYR A 55 43.47 -1.23 -58.66
N GLU A 56 43.96 -1.41 -59.89
CA GLU A 56 44.72 -2.60 -60.30
C GLU A 56 46.13 -2.59 -59.70
N VAL A 57 46.78 -1.43 -59.67
CA VAL A 57 48.07 -1.24 -58.97
C VAL A 57 47.91 -1.50 -57.47
N MET A 58 46.83 -0.98 -56.86
CA MET A 58 46.54 -1.19 -55.45
C MET A 58 46.21 -2.66 -55.13
N ARG A 59 45.46 -3.35 -56.01
CA ARG A 59 45.21 -4.79 -55.89
C ARG A 59 46.51 -5.59 -55.95
N GLY A 60 47.38 -5.32 -56.93
CA GLY A 60 48.67 -5.97 -57.05
C GLY A 60 49.56 -5.73 -55.83
N ALA A 61 49.54 -4.51 -55.27
CA ALA A 61 50.25 -4.21 -54.03
C ALA A 61 49.69 -4.99 -52.82
N PHE A 62 48.36 -5.09 -52.67
CA PHE A 62 47.76 -5.89 -51.60
C PHE A 62 48.04 -7.39 -51.75
N GLU A 63 48.05 -7.93 -52.97
CA GLU A 63 48.42 -9.32 -53.24
C GLU A 63 49.91 -9.59 -52.91
N GLN A 64 50.79 -8.62 -53.18
CA GLN A 64 52.21 -8.69 -52.81
C GLN A 64 52.41 -8.63 -51.28
N VAL A 65 51.69 -7.75 -50.59
CA VAL A 65 51.73 -7.66 -49.12
C VAL A 65 51.19 -8.94 -48.49
N ALA A 66 50.09 -9.50 -49.00
CA ALA A 66 49.52 -10.76 -48.52
C ALA A 66 50.45 -11.96 -48.75
N SER A 67 51.30 -11.92 -49.79
CA SER A 67 52.28 -12.95 -50.10
C SER A 67 53.58 -12.83 -49.29
N THR A 68 53.80 -11.69 -48.65
CA THR A 68 54.98 -11.45 -47.81
C THR A 68 54.76 -12.06 -46.42
N PRO A 69 55.68 -12.87 -45.88
CA PRO A 69 55.49 -13.48 -44.57
C PRO A 69 55.37 -12.38 -43.50
N PRO A 70 54.39 -12.50 -42.59
CA PRO A 70 54.22 -11.54 -41.50
C PRO A 70 55.42 -11.60 -40.55
N PHE A 71 55.67 -10.50 -39.85
CA PHE A 71 56.67 -10.47 -38.79
C PHE A 71 56.32 -11.50 -37.71
N VAL A 72 57.26 -12.42 -37.45
CA VAL A 72 57.17 -13.39 -36.37
C VAL A 72 58.30 -13.07 -35.38
N PRO A 73 57.98 -12.85 -34.09
CA PRO A 73 59.01 -12.56 -33.10
C PRO A 73 59.89 -13.80 -32.84
N PHE A 74 61.07 -13.60 -32.23
CA PHE A 74 61.94 -14.71 -31.84
C PHE A 74 61.27 -15.68 -30.84
N SER A 75 61.76 -16.91 -30.78
CA SER A 75 61.14 -18.02 -30.04
C SER A 75 61.04 -17.83 -28.52
N GLU A 76 61.90 -17.00 -27.93
CA GLU A 76 61.88 -16.67 -26.49
C GLU A 76 61.11 -15.37 -26.20
N SER A 77 60.44 -14.80 -27.21
CA SER A 77 59.70 -13.55 -27.06
C SER A 77 58.45 -13.74 -26.21
N VAL A 78 58.25 -12.81 -25.25
CA VAL A 78 57.06 -12.77 -24.39
C VAL A 78 55.85 -12.13 -25.07
N LEU A 79 56.00 -11.61 -26.30
CA LEU A 79 54.96 -10.89 -27.04
C LEU A 79 53.69 -11.73 -27.29
N PRO A 80 53.75 -12.98 -27.78
CA PRO A 80 52.55 -13.77 -27.98
C PRO A 80 51.78 -14.02 -26.68
N ALA A 81 52.49 -14.25 -25.58
CA ALA A 81 51.89 -14.46 -24.26
C ALA A 81 51.26 -13.17 -23.71
N LEU A 82 51.92 -12.03 -23.86
CA LEU A 82 51.40 -10.71 -23.46
C LEU A 82 50.18 -10.30 -24.29
N LEU A 83 50.22 -10.57 -25.59
CA LEU A 83 49.10 -10.30 -26.48
C LEU A 83 47.91 -11.18 -26.12
N ALA A 84 48.13 -12.49 -25.91
CA ALA A 84 47.08 -13.40 -25.44
C ALA A 84 46.51 -12.95 -24.09
N LEU A 85 47.34 -12.53 -23.14
CA LEU A 85 46.89 -11.99 -21.85
C LEU A 85 46.04 -10.72 -22.03
N ARG A 86 46.51 -9.79 -22.87
CA ARG A 86 45.79 -8.54 -23.13
C ARG A 86 44.45 -8.80 -23.82
N THR A 87 44.42 -9.63 -24.85
CA THR A 87 43.19 -9.94 -25.59
C THR A 87 42.21 -10.69 -24.72
N THR A 88 42.67 -11.69 -23.96
CA THR A 88 41.80 -12.39 -23.00
C THR A 88 41.24 -11.43 -21.96
N HIS A 89 42.08 -10.59 -21.35
CA HIS A 89 41.62 -9.56 -20.41
C HIS A 89 40.60 -8.61 -21.06
N GLN A 90 40.86 -8.12 -22.27
CA GLN A 90 39.95 -7.25 -22.99
C GLN A 90 38.61 -7.95 -23.27
N THR A 91 38.62 -9.21 -23.75
CA THR A 91 37.39 -9.97 -23.98
C THR A 91 36.61 -10.24 -22.69
N VAL A 92 37.29 -10.45 -21.57
CA VAL A 92 36.65 -10.62 -20.26
C VAL A 92 35.96 -9.33 -19.82
N VAL A 93 36.62 -8.18 -19.96
CA VAL A 93 36.01 -6.88 -19.63
C VAL A 93 34.84 -6.58 -20.56
N GLU A 94 35.02 -6.72 -21.88
CA GLU A 94 33.96 -6.47 -22.86
C GLU A 94 32.75 -7.39 -22.66
N SER A 95 32.97 -8.66 -22.32
CA SER A 95 31.88 -9.59 -22.02
C SER A 95 31.17 -9.28 -20.70
N GLN A 96 31.88 -8.81 -19.67
CA GLN A 96 31.24 -8.33 -18.43
C GLN A 96 30.40 -7.08 -18.67
N ASP A 97 30.93 -6.11 -19.43
CA ASP A 97 30.19 -4.91 -19.81
C ASP A 97 28.96 -5.26 -20.66
N TYR A 98 29.09 -6.23 -21.58
CA TYR A 98 27.95 -6.73 -22.34
C TYR A 98 26.90 -7.39 -21.45
N LEU A 99 27.31 -8.29 -20.55
CA LEU A 99 26.39 -8.97 -19.61
C LEU A 99 25.66 -7.97 -18.70
N THR A 100 26.34 -6.94 -18.21
CA THR A 100 25.72 -5.91 -17.37
C THR A 100 24.73 -5.07 -18.17
N SER A 101 25.08 -4.67 -19.40
CA SER A 101 24.17 -3.93 -20.28
C SER A 101 22.91 -4.74 -20.66
N GLN A 102 23.08 -6.04 -20.89
CA GLN A 102 22.00 -6.92 -21.32
C GLN A 102 21.15 -7.44 -20.15
N GLY A 103 21.75 -7.57 -18.96
CA GLY A 103 21.06 -7.98 -17.74
C GLY A 103 19.87 -7.08 -17.40
N ALA A 104 20.01 -5.76 -17.54
CA ALA A 104 18.92 -4.82 -17.31
C ALA A 104 17.74 -5.05 -18.29
N THR A 105 18.04 -5.31 -19.57
CA THR A 105 17.01 -5.60 -20.58
C THR A 105 16.33 -6.96 -20.35
N PHE A 106 17.08 -7.95 -19.88
CA PHE A 106 16.55 -9.26 -19.51
C PHE A 106 15.62 -9.16 -18.30
N ASP A 107 16.01 -8.44 -17.26
CA ASP A 107 15.16 -8.23 -16.09
C ASP A 107 13.88 -7.46 -16.43
N GLN A 108 13.98 -6.45 -17.30
CA GLN A 108 12.82 -5.71 -17.78
C GLN A 108 11.86 -6.60 -18.58
N THR A 109 12.39 -7.42 -19.49
CA THR A 109 11.56 -8.34 -20.29
C THR A 109 10.94 -9.43 -19.43
N LYS A 110 11.65 -9.95 -18.43
CA LYS A 110 11.11 -10.90 -17.45
C LYS A 110 9.97 -10.30 -16.64
N ARG A 111 10.14 -9.08 -16.09
CA ARG A 111 9.06 -8.38 -15.38
C ARG A 111 7.85 -8.16 -16.27
N ARG A 112 8.07 -7.78 -17.53
CA ARG A 112 6.98 -7.60 -18.50
C ARG A 112 6.24 -8.92 -18.75
N LEU A 113 6.96 -10.03 -18.88
CA LEU A 113 6.37 -11.36 -19.04
C LEU A 113 5.50 -11.74 -17.84
N GLU A 114 5.98 -11.51 -16.62
CA GLU A 114 5.23 -11.78 -15.39
C GLU A 114 3.92 -10.97 -15.31
N VAL A 115 3.97 -9.69 -15.68
CA VAL A 115 2.77 -8.83 -15.75
C VAL A 115 1.79 -9.32 -16.80
N GLU A 116 2.25 -9.66 -18.00
CA GLU A 116 1.36 -10.17 -19.05
C GLU A 116 0.76 -11.53 -18.69
N GLN A 117 1.50 -12.37 -17.97
CA GLN A 117 0.98 -13.64 -17.47
C GLN A 117 -0.11 -13.44 -16.42
N ALA A 118 0.06 -12.47 -15.51
CA ALA A 118 -0.98 -12.09 -14.55
C ALA A 118 -2.23 -11.52 -15.24
N ASN A 119 -2.05 -10.63 -16.22
CA ASN A 119 -3.14 -10.09 -17.03
C ASN A 119 -3.91 -11.20 -17.74
N LEU A 120 -3.20 -12.20 -18.28
CA LEU A 120 -3.82 -13.34 -18.96
C LEU A 120 -4.61 -14.24 -17.99
N SER A 121 -4.13 -14.44 -16.76
CA SER A 121 -4.91 -15.17 -15.74
C SER A 121 -6.16 -14.41 -15.32
N ASP A 122 -6.08 -13.09 -15.20
CA ASP A 122 -7.23 -12.25 -14.85
C ASP A 122 -8.27 -12.27 -15.97
N GLN A 123 -7.84 -12.12 -17.23
CA GLN A 123 -8.71 -12.23 -18.39
C GLN A 123 -9.43 -13.59 -18.46
N LYS A 124 -8.74 -14.70 -18.15
CA LYS A 124 -9.37 -16.02 -18.08
C LYS A 124 -10.42 -16.10 -16.97
N THR A 125 -10.12 -15.55 -15.80
CA THR A 125 -11.07 -15.48 -14.68
C THR A 125 -12.30 -14.66 -15.04
N LEU A 126 -12.09 -13.50 -15.68
CA LEU A 126 -13.16 -12.65 -16.17
C LEU A 126 -14.00 -13.36 -17.22
N GLN A 127 -13.37 -14.03 -18.20
CA GLN A 127 -14.06 -14.81 -19.21
C GLN A 127 -14.95 -15.88 -18.57
N GLN A 128 -14.43 -16.66 -17.63
CA GLN A 128 -15.21 -17.68 -16.92
C GLN A 128 -16.39 -17.07 -16.14
N SER A 129 -16.18 -15.91 -15.51
CA SER A 129 -17.25 -15.22 -14.79
C SER A 129 -18.35 -14.71 -15.73
N LEU A 130 -17.97 -14.22 -16.92
CA LEU A 130 -18.89 -13.74 -17.95
C LEU A 130 -19.65 -14.91 -18.58
N GLU A 131 -18.97 -16.02 -18.89
CA GLU A 131 -19.61 -17.25 -19.38
C GLU A 131 -20.65 -17.77 -18.38
N LYS A 132 -20.30 -17.84 -17.08
CA LYS A 132 -21.25 -18.21 -16.02
C LYS A 132 -22.45 -17.26 -15.95
N ARG A 133 -22.22 -15.95 -16.09
CA ARG A 133 -23.30 -14.95 -16.09
C ARG A 133 -24.19 -15.08 -17.32
N VAL A 134 -23.62 -15.33 -18.49
CA VAL A 134 -24.39 -15.55 -19.72
C VAL A 134 -25.25 -16.80 -19.59
N LEU A 135 -24.71 -17.90 -19.03
CA LEU A 135 -25.49 -19.11 -18.75
C LEU A 135 -26.62 -18.83 -17.76
N PHE A 136 -26.31 -18.18 -16.64
CA PHE A 136 -27.33 -17.81 -15.64
C PHE A 136 -28.43 -16.93 -16.23
N LEU A 137 -28.09 -15.95 -17.06
CA LEU A 137 -29.08 -15.07 -17.71
C LEU A 137 -29.93 -15.82 -18.75
N LYS A 138 -29.36 -16.81 -19.44
CA LYS A 138 -30.12 -17.68 -20.35
C LYS A 138 -31.11 -18.55 -19.56
N ASP A 139 -30.64 -19.21 -18.50
CA ASP A 139 -31.50 -20.01 -17.62
C ASP A 139 -32.59 -19.13 -16.96
N GLU A 140 -32.26 -17.90 -16.58
CA GLU A 140 -33.22 -16.93 -16.04
C GLU A 140 -34.25 -16.51 -17.11
N ALA A 141 -33.82 -16.28 -18.35
CA ALA A 141 -34.73 -15.93 -19.44
C ALA A 141 -35.66 -17.09 -19.80
N GLU A 142 -35.14 -18.32 -19.87
CA GLU A 142 -35.90 -19.54 -20.12
C GLU A 142 -36.92 -19.79 -19.00
N SER A 143 -36.49 -19.73 -17.73
CA SER A 143 -37.41 -19.87 -16.60
C SER A 143 -38.46 -18.76 -16.54
N ARG A 144 -38.13 -17.53 -16.95
CA ARG A 144 -39.11 -16.44 -17.10
C ARG A 144 -40.11 -16.68 -18.22
N MET A 145 -39.71 -17.32 -19.33
CA MET A 145 -40.64 -17.72 -20.40
C MET A 145 -41.60 -18.83 -19.94
N GLU A 146 -41.16 -19.72 -19.05
CA GLU A 146 -42.00 -20.79 -18.49
C GLU A 146 -42.96 -20.32 -17.39
N LEU A 147 -42.70 -19.16 -16.76
CA LEU A 147 -43.49 -18.63 -15.67
C LEU A 147 -44.68 -17.80 -16.16
N THR A 148 -45.88 -18.16 -15.70
CA THR A 148 -47.06 -17.29 -15.86
C THR A 148 -46.87 -15.96 -15.09
N PRO A 149 -47.45 -14.84 -15.57
CA PRO A 149 -47.26 -13.52 -14.95
C PRO A 149 -47.66 -13.48 -13.48
N GLU A 150 -48.65 -14.27 -13.07
CA GLU A 150 -49.06 -14.41 -11.66
C GLU A 150 -48.01 -15.11 -10.79
N GLN A 151 -47.33 -16.14 -11.33
CA GLN A 151 -46.25 -16.83 -10.63
C GLN A 151 -45.00 -15.94 -10.53
N ALA A 152 -44.72 -15.12 -11.54
CA ALA A 152 -43.64 -14.12 -11.49
C ALA A 152 -43.89 -13.05 -10.41
N ALA A 153 -45.13 -12.56 -10.28
CA ALA A 153 -45.50 -11.61 -9.22
C ALA A 153 -45.36 -12.21 -7.81
N LYS A 154 -45.77 -13.47 -7.62
CA LYS A 154 -45.59 -14.19 -6.35
C LYS A 154 -44.11 -14.36 -5.98
N LYS A 155 -43.26 -14.74 -6.94
CA LYS A 155 -41.81 -14.85 -6.73
C LYS A 155 -41.19 -13.52 -6.29
N ARG A 156 -41.53 -12.41 -6.95
CA ARG A 156 -41.07 -11.07 -6.55
C ARG A 156 -41.52 -10.71 -5.14
N LEU A 157 -42.76 -11.04 -4.78
CA LEU A 157 -43.27 -10.79 -3.44
C LEU A 157 -42.49 -11.61 -2.40
N ASP A 158 -42.17 -12.86 -2.71
CA ASP A 158 -41.39 -13.73 -1.83
C ASP A 158 -39.94 -13.27 -1.71
N GLU A 159 -39.32 -12.77 -2.78
CA GLU A 159 -38.00 -12.13 -2.75
C GLU A 159 -38.01 -10.89 -1.85
N LEU A 160 -39.00 -10.00 -2.00
CA LEU A 160 -39.14 -8.82 -1.14
C LEU A 160 -39.36 -9.22 0.32
N ARG A 161 -40.15 -10.27 0.58
CA ARG A 161 -40.33 -10.83 1.94
C ARG A 161 -39.03 -11.40 2.49
N GLN A 162 -38.23 -12.08 1.67
CA GLN A 162 -36.93 -12.60 2.08
C GLN A 162 -35.93 -11.48 2.37
N LYS A 163 -35.89 -10.44 1.53
CA LYS A 163 -35.07 -9.23 1.77
C LYS A 163 -35.47 -8.54 3.08
N LYS A 164 -36.77 -8.32 3.29
CA LYS A 164 -37.29 -7.78 4.55
C LYS A 164 -36.82 -8.62 5.76
N LYS A 165 -36.99 -9.94 5.70
CA LYS A 165 -36.53 -10.85 6.75
C LYS A 165 -35.01 -10.80 6.98
N ARG A 166 -34.20 -10.54 5.95
CA ARG A 166 -32.75 -10.37 6.09
C ARG A 166 -32.43 -9.07 6.80
N TYR A 167 -33.01 -7.96 6.35
CA TYR A 167 -32.84 -6.66 7.00
C TYR A 167 -33.30 -6.68 8.46
N ASP A 168 -34.45 -7.29 8.77
CA ASP A 168 -34.92 -7.44 10.15
C ASP A 168 -33.91 -8.21 11.03
N LYS A 169 -33.27 -9.26 10.50
CA LYS A 169 -32.22 -10.02 11.20
C LYS A 169 -30.94 -9.22 11.39
N GLU A 170 -30.53 -8.46 10.39
CA GLU A 170 -29.33 -7.62 10.47
C GLU A 170 -29.55 -6.47 11.45
N THR A 171 -30.70 -5.81 11.41
CA THR A 171 -31.09 -4.75 12.34
C THR A 171 -31.15 -5.26 13.78
N THR A 172 -31.75 -6.42 14.03
CA THR A 172 -31.78 -7.00 15.40
C THR A 172 -30.37 -7.36 15.90
N LYS A 173 -29.50 -7.88 15.02
CA LYS A 173 -28.09 -8.16 15.35
C LYS A 173 -27.33 -6.87 15.66
N LEU A 174 -27.53 -5.82 14.86
CA LEU A 174 -26.89 -4.52 15.04
C LEU A 174 -27.35 -3.84 16.34
N LEU A 175 -28.66 -3.81 16.60
CA LEU A 175 -29.21 -3.25 17.84
C LEU A 175 -28.70 -3.98 19.08
N LYS A 176 -28.55 -5.31 19.00
CA LYS A 176 -27.95 -6.10 20.10
C LYS A 176 -26.48 -5.75 20.31
N ALA A 177 -25.70 -5.63 19.23
CA ALA A 177 -24.30 -5.22 19.31
C ALA A 177 -24.15 -3.80 19.89
N LEU A 178 -25.00 -2.86 19.47
CA LEU A 178 -25.04 -1.50 20.00
C LEU A 178 -25.36 -1.49 21.50
N ARG A 179 -26.37 -2.25 21.94
CA ARG A 179 -26.70 -2.38 23.38
C ARG A 179 -25.52 -2.92 24.19
N ASN A 180 -24.85 -3.96 23.70
CA ASN A 180 -23.68 -4.52 24.36
C ASN A 180 -22.50 -3.52 24.41
N PHE A 181 -22.31 -2.73 23.35
CA PHE A 181 -21.29 -1.67 23.33
C PHE A 181 -21.60 -0.56 24.34
N ILE A 182 -22.86 -0.14 24.41
CA ILE A 182 -23.30 0.88 25.37
C ILE A 182 -23.09 0.39 26.80
N ASP A 183 -23.59 -0.80 27.12
CA ASP A 183 -23.50 -1.36 28.48
C ASP A 183 -22.06 -1.72 28.87
N GLY A 184 -21.22 -2.14 27.91
CA GLY A 184 -19.85 -2.60 28.18
C GLY A 184 -18.77 -1.51 28.20
N HIS A 185 -18.92 -0.44 27.41
CA HIS A 185 -17.87 0.57 27.24
C HIS A 185 -18.41 1.99 27.45
N LEU A 186 -19.51 2.33 26.77
CA LEU A 186 -19.97 3.72 26.71
C LEU A 186 -20.59 4.21 28.02
N GLY A 187 -21.30 3.36 28.75
CA GLY A 187 -21.99 3.74 30.00
C GLY A 187 -21.02 4.24 31.08
N GLY A 188 -19.89 3.57 31.26
CA GLY A 188 -18.85 3.99 32.20
C GLY A 188 -18.17 5.30 31.79
N GLN A 189 -17.92 5.48 30.48
CA GLN A 189 -17.33 6.72 29.96
C GLN A 189 -18.29 7.90 30.06
N LEU A 190 -19.59 7.70 29.78
CA LEU A 190 -20.61 8.73 29.90
C LEU A 190 -20.81 9.16 31.36
N ALA A 191 -20.86 8.19 32.28
CA ALA A 191 -20.96 8.49 33.71
C ALA A 191 -19.76 9.31 34.20
N ALA A 192 -18.55 9.02 33.69
CA ALA A 192 -17.38 9.83 34.02
C ALA A 192 -17.50 11.28 33.51
N GLU A 193 -17.99 11.49 32.28
CA GLU A 193 -18.19 12.83 31.71
C GLU A 193 -19.23 13.63 32.50
N ASP A 194 -20.36 13.01 32.90
CA ASP A 194 -21.39 13.65 33.72
C ASP A 194 -20.86 14.03 35.13
N LEU A 195 -19.92 13.25 35.67
CA LEU A 195 -19.24 13.55 36.94
C LEU A 195 -18.09 14.58 36.79
N GLY A 196 -17.93 15.20 35.61
CA GLY A 196 -16.89 16.19 35.32
C GLY A 196 -15.51 15.58 35.04
N GLY A 197 -15.47 14.30 34.69
CA GLY A 197 -14.31 13.53 34.30
C GLY A 197 -13.88 13.73 32.84
N PRO A 198 -12.99 12.87 32.34
CA PRO A 198 -12.50 12.95 30.97
C PRO A 198 -13.65 12.78 29.98
N VAL A 199 -13.56 13.48 28.86
CA VAL A 199 -14.55 13.42 27.78
C VAL A 199 -14.57 12.01 27.18
N VAL A 200 -15.76 11.50 26.84
CA VAL A 200 -15.92 10.16 26.26
C VAL A 200 -15.01 9.99 25.04
N GLY A 201 -14.10 9.01 25.09
CA GLY A 201 -13.11 8.72 24.04
C GLY A 201 -11.67 9.18 24.31
N ASP A 202 -11.42 10.03 25.31
CA ASP A 202 -10.06 10.47 25.68
C ASP A 202 -9.31 9.44 26.54
N MET A 203 -10.05 8.63 27.31
CA MET A 203 -9.51 7.50 28.08
C MET A 203 -10.23 6.20 27.67
N MET A 204 -9.45 5.16 27.33
CA MET A 204 -10.00 3.92 26.77
C MET A 204 -10.78 3.09 27.80
N GLU A 205 -10.37 3.08 29.08
CA GLU A 205 -10.98 2.28 30.13
C GLU A 205 -11.03 3.08 31.44
N ILE A 206 -12.22 3.22 32.02
CA ILE A 206 -12.44 3.88 33.31
C ILE A 206 -12.92 2.82 34.29
N ASP A 207 -12.11 2.50 35.29
CA ASP A 207 -12.46 1.51 36.31
C ASP A 207 -13.60 2.02 37.20
N SER A 208 -14.45 1.11 37.68
CA SER A 208 -15.52 1.43 38.63
C SER A 208 -15.01 2.17 39.88
N ASP A 209 -13.77 1.93 40.28
CA ASP A 209 -13.16 2.54 41.46
C ASP A 209 -12.78 4.02 41.21
N GLN A 210 -12.50 4.39 39.95
CA GLN A 210 -12.18 5.76 39.55
C GLN A 210 -13.44 6.64 39.47
N LEU A 211 -14.58 6.06 39.07
CA LEU A 211 -15.88 6.73 39.05
C LEU A 211 -16.29 7.21 40.46
N GLY A 212 -16.16 6.35 41.47
CA GLY A 212 -16.53 6.70 42.86
C GLY A 212 -15.57 7.67 43.55
N ALA A 213 -14.34 7.79 43.07
CA ALA A 213 -13.36 8.73 43.62
C ALA A 213 -13.63 10.20 43.19
N GLY A 214 -14.40 10.38 42.10
CA GLY A 214 -14.68 11.67 41.50
C GLY A 214 -13.49 12.26 40.75
N PHE A 215 -13.78 13.15 39.80
CA PHE A 215 -12.77 13.82 38.98
C PHE A 215 -12.64 15.29 39.38
N ASN A 216 -11.44 15.85 39.22
CA ASN A 216 -11.23 17.29 39.39
C ASN A 216 -11.69 18.04 38.12
N ALA A 217 -11.81 19.37 38.20
CA ALA A 217 -12.18 20.22 37.06
C ALA A 217 -11.22 20.16 35.84
N GLN A 218 -10.14 19.39 35.93
CA GLN A 218 -9.16 19.13 34.88
C GLN A 218 -9.24 17.67 34.36
N GLY A 219 -10.31 16.93 34.70
CA GLY A 219 -10.56 15.56 34.25
C GLY A 219 -9.64 14.49 34.85
N ARG A 220 -8.86 14.81 35.89
CA ARG A 220 -7.96 13.83 36.55
C ARG A 220 -8.63 13.20 37.76
N PRO A 221 -8.44 11.88 38.00
CA PRO A 221 -9.03 11.20 39.14
C PRO A 221 -8.48 11.75 40.46
N VAL A 222 -9.37 12.09 41.39
CA VAL A 222 -9.00 12.57 42.72
C VAL A 222 -8.59 11.37 43.57
N LYS A 223 -7.40 11.41 44.19
CA LYS A 223 -6.98 10.36 45.12
C LYS A 223 -7.82 10.44 46.40
N VAL A 224 -8.59 9.39 46.69
CA VAL A 224 -9.46 9.28 47.86
C VAL A 224 -8.64 9.43 49.15
N LYS A 225 -8.93 10.47 49.93
CA LYS A 225 -8.76 10.42 51.39
C LYS A 225 -10.07 9.86 51.93
N SER A 226 -9.97 8.73 52.63
CA SER A 226 -11.08 8.00 53.22
C SER A 226 -12.10 8.91 53.92
N ASN A 227 -13.38 8.69 53.61
CA ASN A 227 -14.59 9.27 54.22
C ASN A 227 -15.17 10.49 53.48
N VAL A 228 -15.91 10.23 52.40
CA VAL A 228 -16.94 11.16 51.89
C VAL A 228 -18.30 10.59 52.30
N ASP A 229 -19.07 11.38 53.05
CA ASP A 229 -20.45 11.10 53.47
C ASP A 229 -21.32 10.65 52.29
N ASP A 230 -21.79 9.40 52.32
CA ASP A 230 -22.74 8.84 51.37
C ASP A 230 -24.05 9.67 51.29
N ASP A 231 -24.43 10.35 52.38
CA ASP A 231 -25.61 11.22 52.48
C ASP A 231 -25.57 12.45 51.55
N LYS A 232 -24.38 13.04 51.34
CA LYS A 232 -24.24 14.19 50.43
C LYS A 232 -24.25 13.76 48.97
N ARG A 233 -23.79 12.54 48.70
CA ARG A 233 -23.84 11.93 47.37
C ARG A 233 -25.29 11.64 47.00
N GLN A 234 -26.08 11.04 47.88
CA GLN A 234 -27.50 10.74 47.65
C GLN A 234 -28.33 11.99 47.33
N ARG A 235 -28.12 13.11 48.04
CA ARG A 235 -28.84 14.37 47.75
C ARG A 235 -28.47 14.98 46.39
N ARG A 236 -27.20 14.86 45.98
CA ARG A 236 -26.77 15.28 44.63
C ARG A 236 -27.30 14.34 43.56
N LEU A 237 -27.40 13.03 43.86
CA LEU A 237 -28.01 12.05 42.97
C LEU A 237 -29.49 12.37 42.73
N GLU A 238 -30.24 12.75 43.78
CA GLU A 238 -31.65 13.16 43.68
C GLU A 238 -31.84 14.45 42.84
N GLU A 239 -30.96 15.43 42.97
CA GLU A 239 -31.03 16.70 42.23
C GLU A 239 -30.63 16.54 40.74
N VAL A 240 -29.66 15.68 40.45
CA VAL A 240 -29.16 15.42 39.10
C VAL A 240 -30.07 14.44 38.35
N TRP A 241 -30.48 13.33 38.98
CA TRP A 241 -31.14 12.19 38.33
C TRP A 241 -32.61 11.95 38.72
N GLY A 242 -33.17 12.62 39.74
CA GLY A 242 -34.61 12.61 40.01
C GLY A 242 -35.25 11.22 40.22
N LEU A 243 -34.62 10.34 41.00
CA LEU A 243 -35.13 8.99 41.28
C LEU A 243 -36.07 8.97 42.50
N SER A 244 -37.19 8.23 42.39
CA SER A 244 -38.11 7.94 43.51
C SER A 244 -37.52 6.89 44.47
N GLN A 245 -37.82 7.11 45.75
CA GLN A 245 -37.25 6.53 46.96
C GLN A 245 -37.66 5.05 47.23
N GLU A 246 -37.42 4.10 46.33
CA GLU A 246 -37.77 2.68 46.60
C GLU A 246 -36.59 1.69 46.68
N ASP A 247 -35.36 2.04 46.29
CA ASP A 247 -34.24 1.09 46.26
C ASP A 247 -32.97 1.54 47.04
N ALA A 248 -33.13 2.25 48.16
CA ALA A 248 -32.01 2.66 49.02
C ALA A 248 -31.59 1.56 50.01
N GLY A 249 -31.12 0.41 49.49
CA GLY A 249 -30.90 -0.77 50.34
C GLY A 249 -29.88 -1.79 49.87
N ARG A 250 -28.75 -1.41 49.24
CA ARG A 250 -27.51 -2.22 49.21
C ARG A 250 -26.35 -1.45 48.59
N GLY A 251 -25.21 -1.39 49.29
CA GLY A 251 -23.99 -0.74 48.81
C GLY A 251 -23.52 -1.31 47.47
N LYS A 252 -23.66 -0.52 46.41
CA LYS A 252 -23.06 -0.75 45.07
C LYS A 252 -23.04 0.52 44.20
N GLY A 253 -22.80 1.69 44.80
CA GLY A 253 -23.04 3.00 44.18
C GLY A 253 -22.28 3.35 42.88
N ASN A 254 -21.32 2.54 42.41
CA ASN A 254 -20.57 2.85 41.18
C ASN A 254 -21.01 2.03 39.96
N THR A 255 -21.57 0.83 40.14
CA THR A 255 -22.14 0.07 39.00
C THR A 255 -23.47 0.65 38.56
N ASP A 256 -24.16 1.34 39.46
CA ASP A 256 -25.48 1.88 39.20
C ASP A 256 -25.41 3.18 38.38
N GLU A 257 -24.37 4.00 38.55
CA GLU A 257 -24.15 5.23 37.76
C GLU A 257 -23.82 4.92 36.28
N ALA A 258 -22.89 3.99 36.03
CA ALA A 258 -22.57 3.55 34.66
C ALA A 258 -23.77 2.87 33.98
N ALA A 259 -24.56 2.10 34.74
CA ALA A 259 -25.79 1.48 34.23
C ALA A 259 -26.90 2.51 33.95
N ALA A 260 -27.02 3.56 34.76
CA ALA A 260 -27.99 4.65 34.57
C ALA A 260 -27.65 5.46 33.31
N ALA A 261 -26.40 5.87 33.13
CA ALA A 261 -25.95 6.58 31.93
C ALA A 261 -26.11 5.72 30.66
N GLY A 262 -25.83 4.41 30.74
CA GLY A 262 -26.07 3.47 29.64
C GLY A 262 -27.56 3.26 29.32
N ARG A 263 -28.46 3.31 30.32
CA ARG A 263 -29.92 3.30 30.09
C ARG A 263 -30.38 4.57 29.40
N GLU A 264 -29.94 5.73 29.88
CA GLU A 264 -30.30 7.01 29.29
C GLU A 264 -29.87 7.12 27.82
N MET A 265 -28.64 6.70 27.50
CA MET A 265 -28.15 6.66 26.12
C MET A 265 -29.00 5.74 25.24
N ARG A 266 -29.43 4.58 25.74
CA ARG A 266 -30.33 3.67 25.01
C ARG A 266 -31.69 4.31 24.77
N ASP A 267 -32.32 4.83 25.81
CA ASP A 267 -33.64 5.45 25.73
C ASP A 267 -33.62 6.64 24.77
N LEU A 268 -32.57 7.46 24.80
CA LEU A 268 -32.40 8.57 23.88
C LEU A 268 -32.22 8.09 22.43
N THR A 269 -31.38 7.08 22.18
CA THR A 269 -31.22 6.52 20.83
C THR A 269 -32.50 5.89 20.29
N GLU A 270 -33.28 5.22 21.15
CA GLU A 270 -34.57 4.63 20.77
C GLU A 270 -35.61 5.71 20.44
N GLN A 271 -35.70 6.75 21.26
CA GLN A 271 -36.57 7.90 21.00
C GLN A 271 -36.20 8.60 19.68
N LEU A 272 -34.89 8.79 19.42
CA LEU A 272 -34.42 9.39 18.17
C LEU A 272 -34.74 8.53 16.95
N LEU A 273 -34.55 7.21 17.04
CA LEU A 273 -34.86 6.28 15.94
C LEU A 273 -36.37 6.21 15.67
N ASN A 274 -37.20 6.13 16.71
CA ASN A 274 -38.65 6.10 16.58
C ASN A 274 -39.18 7.41 16.01
N GLN A 275 -38.74 8.56 16.53
CA GLN A 275 -39.14 9.87 16.03
C GLN A 275 -38.69 10.09 14.58
N HIS A 276 -37.50 9.59 14.20
CA HIS A 276 -37.02 9.66 12.82
C HIS A 276 -37.87 8.78 11.89
N ALA A 277 -38.24 7.58 12.32
CA ALA A 277 -39.11 6.68 11.55
C ALA A 277 -40.53 7.26 11.39
N GLU A 278 -41.09 7.87 12.43
CA GLU A 278 -42.41 8.52 12.41
C GLU A 278 -42.43 9.77 11.52
N ALA A 279 -41.31 10.50 11.46
CA ALA A 279 -41.20 11.71 10.66
C ALA A 279 -41.20 11.44 9.14
N ALA A 280 -40.93 10.20 8.68
CA ALA A 280 -41.06 9.76 7.29
C ALA A 280 -40.52 10.73 6.20
N GLY A 281 -39.44 11.47 6.51
CA GLY A 281 -38.80 12.45 5.61
C GLY A 281 -39.04 13.92 5.96
N ASP A 282 -39.94 14.23 6.89
CA ASP A 282 -40.19 15.60 7.38
C ASP A 282 -39.12 16.03 8.38
N SER A 283 -38.15 16.78 7.88
CA SER A 283 -36.98 17.24 8.64
C SER A 283 -37.33 18.05 9.90
N THR A 284 -38.49 18.72 9.91
CA THR A 284 -38.97 19.56 11.02
C THR A 284 -39.69 18.77 12.12
N ALA A 285 -40.21 17.57 11.83
CA ALA A 285 -40.91 16.73 12.79
C ALA A 285 -39.99 15.70 13.49
N ALA A 286 -38.75 15.53 12.98
CA ALA A 286 -37.77 14.57 13.48
C ALA A 286 -36.99 15.03 14.74
N TYR A 287 -37.45 16.08 15.44
CA TYR A 287 -36.78 16.60 16.63
C TYR A 287 -37.39 16.01 17.91
N VAL A 288 -36.53 15.45 18.76
CA VAL A 288 -36.86 15.02 20.12
C VAL A 288 -36.53 16.14 21.10
N LYS A 289 -37.42 16.38 22.08
CA LYS A 289 -37.21 17.37 23.13
C LYS A 289 -36.47 16.73 24.31
N LEU A 290 -35.30 17.28 24.63
CA LEU A 290 -34.51 16.91 25.79
C LEU A 290 -35.01 17.64 27.04
N SER A 291 -35.10 16.92 28.16
CA SER A 291 -35.47 17.49 29.45
C SER A 291 -34.33 18.28 30.10
N LYS A 292 -33.09 17.83 29.91
CA LYS A 292 -31.83 18.44 30.36
C LYS A 292 -30.74 18.16 29.32
N GLU A 293 -29.66 18.94 29.33
CA GLU A 293 -28.47 18.66 28.52
C GLU A 293 -27.65 17.56 29.21
N THR A 294 -27.48 16.42 28.55
CA THR A 294 -26.79 15.24 29.11
C THR A 294 -25.56 14.86 28.29
N ALA A 295 -24.59 14.17 28.90
CA ALA A 295 -23.38 13.71 28.18
C ALA A 295 -23.74 12.83 26.97
N ALA A 296 -24.82 12.06 27.02
CA ALA A 296 -25.32 11.25 25.91
C ALA A 296 -25.66 12.11 24.68
N ALA A 297 -26.38 13.21 24.87
CA ALA A 297 -26.72 14.13 23.78
C ALA A 297 -25.47 14.81 23.19
N ARG A 298 -24.53 15.25 24.03
CA ARG A 298 -23.26 15.84 23.59
C ARG A 298 -22.42 14.83 22.80
N PHE A 299 -22.34 13.59 23.27
CA PHE A 299 -21.61 12.51 22.61
C PHE A 299 -22.20 12.21 21.23
N LEU A 300 -23.53 12.12 21.09
CA LEU A 300 -24.20 11.89 19.80
C LEU A 300 -23.92 13.00 18.77
N VAL A 301 -23.86 14.25 19.23
CA VAL A 301 -23.55 15.40 18.36
C VAL A 301 -22.07 15.44 17.98
N ARG A 302 -21.17 15.13 18.93
CA ARG A 302 -19.72 15.08 18.68
C ARG A 302 -19.34 13.93 17.75
N SER A 303 -19.98 12.78 17.90
CA SER A 303 -19.83 11.61 17.03
C SER A 303 -20.52 11.75 15.66
N LYS A 304 -21.17 12.90 15.40
CA LYS A 304 -21.84 13.20 14.12
C LYS A 304 -22.96 12.21 13.78
N VAL A 305 -23.64 11.70 14.82
CA VAL A 305 -24.84 10.86 14.67
C VAL A 305 -26.12 11.69 14.81
N ALA A 306 -26.06 12.79 15.57
CA ALA A 306 -27.18 13.69 15.79
C ALA A 306 -26.77 15.16 15.64
N GLN A 307 -27.77 16.04 15.53
CA GLN A 307 -27.60 17.49 15.42
C GLN A 307 -28.63 18.23 16.28
N PHE A 308 -28.17 19.26 17.01
CA PHE A 308 -29.07 20.17 17.72
C PHE A 308 -29.82 21.09 16.76
N HIS A 309 -31.01 21.54 17.17
CA HIS A 309 -31.74 22.56 16.43
C HIS A 309 -30.97 23.89 16.46
N PRO A 310 -30.76 24.59 15.32
CA PRO A 310 -29.92 25.80 15.25
C PRO A 310 -30.34 26.94 16.17
N ARG A 311 -31.62 26.96 16.58
CA ARG A 311 -32.20 27.98 17.47
C ARG A 311 -32.59 27.47 18.85
N ASP A 312 -32.54 26.15 19.09
CA ASP A 312 -33.04 25.55 20.33
C ASP A 312 -32.15 24.37 20.74
N ALA A 313 -31.28 24.59 21.73
CA ALA A 313 -30.38 23.57 22.24
C ALA A 313 -31.09 22.42 23.00
N THR A 314 -32.40 22.56 23.27
CA THR A 314 -33.20 21.50 23.91
C THR A 314 -33.79 20.51 22.91
N ARG A 315 -33.56 20.70 21.59
CA ARG A 315 -34.07 19.82 20.55
C ARG A 315 -32.94 19.13 19.80
N LEU A 316 -33.03 17.80 19.72
CA LEU A 316 -32.04 16.94 19.08
C LEU A 316 -32.70 16.15 17.95
N LYS A 317 -32.03 16.06 16.80
CA LYS A 317 -32.47 15.27 15.65
C LYS A 317 -31.38 14.30 15.22
N LEU A 318 -31.77 13.10 14.79
CA LEU A 318 -30.87 12.12 14.17
C LEU A 318 -30.54 12.52 12.72
N ILE A 319 -29.28 12.38 12.33
CA ILE A 319 -28.87 12.58 10.93
C ILE A 319 -29.43 11.45 10.09
N ASP A 320 -30.07 11.79 8.98
CA ASP A 320 -30.69 10.82 8.09
C ASP A 320 -29.62 10.09 7.28
N PHE A 321 -29.32 8.85 7.69
CA PHE A 321 -28.38 7.96 7.01
C PHE A 321 -29.06 7.11 5.92
N GLY A 322 -30.40 7.13 5.83
CA GLY A 322 -31.17 6.27 4.92
C GLY A 322 -31.58 6.93 3.62
N ARG A 323 -31.48 8.26 3.52
CA ARG A 323 -31.88 9.01 2.32
C ARG A 323 -30.76 9.02 1.28
N GLU A 324 -30.81 8.08 0.35
CA GLU A 324 -30.05 8.12 -0.90
C GLU A 324 -30.87 8.89 -1.96
N LEU A 325 -30.20 9.57 -2.91
CA LEU A 325 -30.87 10.41 -3.92
C LEU A 325 -31.52 9.60 -5.06
N ASP A 326 -31.26 8.29 -5.13
CA ASP A 326 -31.63 7.41 -6.24
C ASP A 326 -32.69 6.34 -5.89
N ASP A 327 -33.20 6.31 -4.65
CA ASP A 327 -34.32 5.46 -4.20
C ASP A 327 -35.65 6.23 -4.07
#